data_AF-A0A238YD44-F1
#
_entry.id   AF-A0A238YD44-F1
#
_cell.length_a   1.000
_cell.length_b   1.000
_cell.length_c   1.000
_cell.angle_alpha   90.00
_cell.angle_beta   90.00
_cell.angle_gamma   90.00
#
_symmetry.space_group_name_H-M   'P 1'
#
loop_
_entity.id
_entity.type
_entity.pdbx_description
1 polymer ?
#
loop_
_entity_poly.entity_id
_entity_poly.type
_entity_poly.pdbx_seq_one_letter_code
_entity_poly.pdbx_strand_id
1 'polypeptide(L)'
;MTTNRTPEEMEAFLGLELKKLRLHRNITQQELAIQAGVSLGALKSLESGKGCTLKTLMNILKALGRESWIETVAPIPAINPLVMTLDAKPRQRAASRPGAMNVKPRQHQVDAIDATPVIKNTLITSLSGKQRAEMSLKELARYNATTPTTTSGKKK
;
A
#
# COMPACT_ATOMS: atom_id res chain seq x y z
N MET A 1 -29.62 15.21 8.29
CA MET A 1 -28.68 16.20 8.85
C MET A 1 -27.26 15.67 8.64
N THR A 2 -26.54 16.14 7.64
CA THR A 2 -25.13 15.78 7.42
C THR A 2 -24.26 16.62 8.36
N THR A 3 -23.84 16.04 9.48
CA THR A 3 -22.90 16.70 10.41
C THR A 3 -21.50 16.66 9.81
N ASN A 4 -20.98 17.81 9.37
CA ASN A 4 -19.58 17.95 8.98
C ASN A 4 -18.71 18.02 10.25
N ARG A 5 -18.10 16.90 10.64
CA ARG A 5 -17.22 16.81 11.82
C ARG A 5 -15.76 16.83 11.40
N THR A 6 -14.89 17.39 12.23
CA THR A 6 -13.43 17.25 12.00
C THR A 6 -12.95 15.82 12.31
N PRO A 7 -11.78 15.40 11.79
CA PRO A 7 -11.21 14.10 12.14
C PRO A 7 -11.07 13.87 13.64
N GLU A 8 -10.63 14.88 14.38
CA GLU A 8 -10.43 14.83 15.83
C GLU A 8 -11.76 14.64 16.57
N GLU A 9 -12.83 15.31 16.12
CA GLU A 9 -14.17 15.14 16.66
C GLU A 9 -14.71 13.73 16.39
N MET A 10 -14.42 13.16 15.21
CA MET A 10 -14.79 11.78 14.87
C MET A 10 -14.03 10.77 15.74
N GLU A 11 -12.74 10.98 15.98
CA GLU A 11 -11.94 10.14 16.88
C GLU A 11 -12.44 10.19 18.33
N ALA A 12 -12.75 11.39 18.84
CA ALA A 12 -13.32 11.56 20.17
C ALA A 12 -14.69 10.89 20.31
N PHE A 13 -15.55 11.03 19.31
CA PHE A 13 -16.85 10.37 19.27
C PHE A 13 -16.70 8.83 19.27
N LEU A 14 -15.83 8.30 18.42
CA LEU A 14 -15.57 6.86 18.35
C LEU A 14 -15.02 6.32 19.68
N GLY A 15 -14.05 7.02 20.28
CA GLY A 15 -13.48 6.66 21.57
C GLY A 15 -14.52 6.60 22.69
N LEU A 16 -15.46 7.56 22.70
CA LEU A 16 -16.56 7.59 23.65
C LEU A 16 -17.51 6.40 23.47
N GLU A 17 -17.87 6.06 22.23
CA GLU A 17 -18.74 4.91 21.96
C GLU A 17 -18.08 3.57 22.34
N LEU A 18 -16.79 3.41 22.09
CA LEU A 18 -16.04 2.23 22.54
C LEU A 18 -15.98 2.15 24.07
N LYS A 19 -15.76 3.28 24.76
CA LYS A 19 -15.80 3.36 26.23
C LYS A 19 -17.17 2.95 26.77
N LYS A 20 -18.26 3.43 26.17
CA LYS A 20 -19.63 3.02 26.54
C LYS A 20 -19.81 1.52 26.37
N LEU A 21 -19.45 0.96 25.23
CA LEU A 21 -19.53 -0.48 24.97
C LEU A 21 -18.75 -1.30 26.01
N ARG A 22 -17.55 -0.84 26.37
CA ARG A 22 -16.75 -1.45 27.43
C ARG A 22 -17.49 -1.44 28.78
N LEU A 23 -18.03 -0.28 29.17
CA LEU A 23 -18.76 -0.13 30.43
C LEU A 23 -20.05 -0.95 30.45
N HIS A 24 -20.78 -1.05 29.33
CA HIS A 24 -21.97 -1.91 29.22
C HIS A 24 -21.66 -3.40 29.42
N ARG A 25 -20.40 -3.81 29.23
CA ARG A 25 -19.94 -5.17 29.51
C ARG A 25 -19.33 -5.34 30.90
N ASN A 26 -19.30 -4.28 31.71
CA ASN A 26 -18.71 -4.26 33.04
C ASN A 26 -17.23 -4.74 33.08
N ILE A 27 -16.46 -4.49 32.02
CA ILE A 27 -15.02 -4.81 31.98
C ILE A 27 -14.17 -3.55 32.18
N THR A 28 -13.07 -3.70 32.87
CA THR A 28 -12.08 -2.66 33.09
C THR A 28 -11.25 -2.40 31.83
N GLN A 29 -10.57 -1.25 31.78
CA GLN A 29 -9.61 -0.98 30.69
C GLN A 29 -8.47 -2.00 30.68
N GLN A 30 -8.01 -2.46 31.84
CA GLN A 30 -6.92 -3.42 31.94
C GLN A 30 -7.32 -4.78 31.38
N GLU A 31 -8.51 -5.27 31.73
CA GLU A 31 -9.03 -6.54 31.19
C GLU A 31 -9.22 -6.48 29.67
N LEU A 32 -9.82 -5.41 29.16
CA LEU A 32 -10.00 -5.25 27.71
C LEU A 32 -8.66 -5.16 26.98
N ALA A 33 -7.68 -4.44 27.53
CA ALA A 33 -6.35 -4.32 26.94
C ALA A 33 -5.64 -5.68 26.85
N ILE A 34 -5.77 -6.51 27.89
CA ILE A 34 -5.25 -7.89 27.90
C ILE A 34 -5.96 -8.74 26.85
N GLN A 35 -7.31 -8.71 26.80
CA GLN A 35 -8.11 -9.46 25.84
C GLN A 35 -7.79 -9.09 24.38
N ALA A 36 -7.59 -7.80 24.11
CA ALA A 36 -7.24 -7.28 22.79
C ALA A 36 -5.74 -7.42 22.44
N GLY A 37 -4.89 -7.80 23.40
CA GLY A 37 -3.43 -7.86 23.19
C GLY A 37 -2.82 -6.50 22.85
N VAL A 38 -3.27 -5.43 23.51
CA VAL A 38 -2.79 -4.05 23.31
C VAL A 38 -2.28 -3.46 24.62
N SER A 39 -1.45 -2.42 24.54
CA SER A 39 -1.02 -1.72 25.76
C SER A 39 -2.17 -0.93 26.38
N LEU A 40 -2.19 -0.83 27.72
CA LEU A 40 -3.19 -0.03 28.45
C LEU A 40 -3.19 1.44 28.00
N GLY A 41 -2.01 1.98 27.68
CA GLY A 41 -1.86 3.34 27.16
C GLY A 41 -2.54 3.52 25.80
N ALA A 42 -2.43 2.55 24.89
CA ALA A 42 -3.09 2.61 23.59
C ALA A 42 -4.63 2.60 23.73
N LEU A 43 -5.17 1.77 24.63
CA LEU A 43 -6.61 1.77 24.92
C LEU A 43 -7.06 3.09 25.55
N LYS A 44 -6.29 3.66 26.49
CA LYS A 44 -6.59 4.97 27.09
C LYS A 44 -6.59 6.09 26.06
N SER A 45 -5.58 6.13 25.17
CA SER A 45 -5.52 7.11 24.09
C SER A 45 -6.73 7.01 23.18
N LEU A 46 -7.11 5.79 22.77
CA LEU A 46 -8.29 5.54 21.95
C LEU A 46 -9.59 6.00 22.64
N GLU A 47 -9.84 5.60 23.89
CA GLU A 47 -11.04 6.01 24.63
C GLU A 47 -11.10 7.52 24.90
N SER A 48 -9.95 8.20 24.89
CA SER A 48 -9.85 9.66 25.03
C SER A 48 -9.87 10.44 23.71
N GLY A 49 -9.95 9.76 22.56
CA GLY A 49 -9.97 10.40 21.24
C GLY A 49 -8.62 10.96 20.79
N LYS A 50 -7.50 10.41 21.27
CA LYS A 50 -6.14 10.82 20.85
C LYS A 50 -5.60 10.01 19.66
N GLY A 51 -6.49 9.31 18.95
CA GLY A 51 -6.15 8.40 17.88
C GLY A 51 -5.52 7.06 18.34
N CYS A 52 -5.40 6.15 17.38
CA CYS A 52 -4.67 4.89 17.52
C CYS A 52 -4.30 4.35 16.13
N THR A 53 -3.49 3.28 16.07
CA THR A 53 -3.27 2.59 14.79
C THR A 53 -4.50 1.78 14.40
N LEU A 54 -4.73 1.61 13.09
CA LEU A 54 -5.83 0.77 12.59
C LEU A 54 -5.81 -0.65 13.18
N LYS A 55 -4.61 -1.23 13.35
CA LYS A 55 -4.43 -2.55 13.97
C LYS A 55 -4.93 -2.58 15.42
N THR A 56 -4.63 -1.54 16.20
CA THR A 56 -5.12 -1.39 17.58
C THR A 56 -6.65 -1.33 17.61
N LEU A 57 -7.25 -0.56 16.70
CA LEU A 57 -8.71 -0.47 16.59
C LEU A 57 -9.34 -1.83 16.27
N MET A 58 -8.80 -2.57 15.29
CA MET A 58 -9.31 -3.90 14.93
C MET A 58 -9.24 -4.89 16.08
N ASN A 59 -8.13 -4.91 16.81
CA ASN A 59 -7.96 -5.79 17.98
C ASN A 59 -8.99 -5.49 19.08
N ILE A 60 -9.25 -4.20 19.34
CA ILE A 60 -10.22 -3.77 20.35
C ILE A 60 -11.66 -4.07 19.90
N LEU A 61 -12.00 -3.80 18.64
CA LEU A 61 -13.31 -4.14 18.07
C LEU A 61 -13.57 -5.65 18.14
N LYS A 62 -12.56 -6.46 17.83
CA LYS A 62 -12.62 -7.93 17.96
C LYS A 62 -12.84 -8.36 19.41
N ALA A 63 -12.09 -7.82 20.36
CA ALA A 63 -12.29 -8.11 21.79
C ALA A 63 -13.69 -7.67 22.27
N LEU A 64 -14.26 -6.62 21.66
CA LEU A 64 -15.62 -6.17 21.88
C LEU A 64 -16.67 -6.87 20.98
N GLY A 65 -16.34 -7.88 20.18
CA GLY A 65 -17.30 -8.54 19.29
C GLY A 65 -18.08 -7.57 18.37
N ARG A 66 -17.41 -6.53 17.86
CA ARG A 66 -17.95 -5.48 16.97
C ARG A 66 -17.22 -5.43 15.62
N GLU A 67 -16.74 -6.56 15.14
CA GLU A 67 -16.03 -6.68 13.85
C GLU A 67 -16.91 -6.25 12.67
N SER A 68 -18.21 -6.54 12.74
CA SER A 68 -19.18 -6.20 11.69
C SER A 68 -19.36 -4.69 11.47
N TRP A 69 -18.95 -3.83 12.42
CA TRP A 69 -18.97 -2.38 12.20
C TRP A 69 -18.08 -1.96 11.03
N ILE A 70 -17.00 -2.69 10.76
CA ILE A 70 -16.09 -2.37 9.64
C ILE A 70 -16.75 -2.59 8.29
N GLU A 71 -17.68 -3.56 8.20
CA GLU A 71 -18.45 -3.81 6.97
C GLU A 71 -19.31 -2.60 6.59
N THR A 72 -19.74 -1.80 7.56
CA THR A 72 -20.54 -0.59 7.32
C THR A 72 -19.72 0.57 6.75
N VAL A 73 -18.40 0.57 6.95
CA VAL A 73 -17.50 1.63 6.47
C VAL A 73 -17.24 1.50 4.95
N ALA A 74 -17.24 0.27 4.43
CA ALA A 74 -17.03 -0.01 3.02
C ALA A 74 -18.22 -0.82 2.44
N PRO A 75 -19.40 -0.19 2.27
CA PRO A 75 -20.52 -0.88 1.66
C PRO A 75 -20.14 -1.29 0.24
N ILE A 76 -20.29 -2.58 -0.07
CA ILE A 76 -20.18 -3.06 -1.45
C ILE A 76 -21.35 -2.41 -2.21
N PRO A 77 -21.11 -1.54 -3.20
CA PRO A 77 -22.21 -0.95 -3.96
C PRO A 77 -22.92 -2.10 -4.67
N ALA A 78 -24.18 -2.34 -4.30
CA ALA A 78 -25.04 -3.19 -5.10
C ALA A 78 -25.08 -2.59 -6.51
N ILE A 79 -24.76 -3.40 -7.53
CA ILE A 79 -24.77 -2.98 -8.93
C ILE A 79 -26.14 -2.35 -9.19
N ASN A 80 -26.17 -1.05 -9.45
CA ASN A 80 -27.41 -0.36 -9.77
C ASN A 80 -27.86 -0.91 -11.14
N PRO A 81 -29.05 -1.53 -11.28
CA PRO A 81 -29.48 -2.14 -12.54
C PRO A 81 -29.53 -1.12 -13.71
N LEU A 82 -29.54 0.18 -13.42
CA LEU A 82 -29.53 1.25 -14.41
C LEU A 82 -28.18 1.47 -15.10
N VAL A 83 -27.05 0.96 -14.57
CA VAL A 83 -25.75 1.02 -15.29
C VAL A 83 -25.61 -0.05 -16.36
N MET A 84 -26.49 -1.06 -16.39
CA MET A 84 -26.48 -2.11 -17.41
C MET A 84 -27.26 -1.72 -18.68
N THR A 85 -28.15 -0.72 -18.59
CA THR A 85 -29.02 -0.27 -19.70
C THR A 85 -28.46 0.90 -20.49
N LEU A 86 -27.30 1.43 -20.13
CA LEU A 86 -26.61 2.41 -20.95
C LEU A 86 -25.67 1.64 -21.87
N ASP A 87 -26.06 1.50 -23.14
CA ASP A 87 -25.14 1.24 -24.25
C ASP A 87 -24.12 2.39 -24.33
N ALA A 88 -23.18 2.41 -23.40
CA ALA A 88 -22.15 3.41 -23.29
C ALA A 88 -21.15 3.15 -24.42
N LYS A 89 -21.42 3.73 -25.59
CA LYS A 89 -20.47 3.83 -26.69
C LYS A 89 -19.11 4.25 -26.11
N PRO A 90 -18.04 3.46 -26.29
CA PRO A 90 -16.76 3.77 -25.68
C PRO A 90 -16.30 5.15 -26.14
N ARG A 91 -15.89 6.00 -25.19
CA ARG A 91 -15.37 7.33 -25.49
C ARG A 91 -14.09 7.18 -26.32
N GLN A 92 -14.20 7.47 -27.61
CA GLN A 92 -13.05 7.51 -28.51
C GLN A 92 -12.25 8.78 -28.20
N ARG A 93 -10.99 8.63 -27.77
CA ARG A 93 -10.08 9.77 -27.65
C ARG A 93 -9.94 10.43 -29.01
N ALA A 94 -10.03 11.75 -29.06
CA ALA A 94 -9.60 12.51 -30.23
C ALA A 94 -8.12 12.18 -30.48
N ALA A 95 -7.80 11.67 -31.67
CA ALA A 95 -6.42 11.46 -32.06
C ALA A 95 -5.73 12.83 -32.08
N SER A 96 -4.66 12.98 -31.31
CA SER A 96 -3.78 14.15 -31.43
C SER A 96 -3.33 14.21 -32.88
N ARG A 97 -3.64 15.31 -33.58
CA ARG A 97 -3.09 15.55 -34.92
C ARG A 97 -1.57 15.47 -34.80
N PRO A 98 -0.87 14.67 -35.63
CA PRO A 98 0.57 14.72 -35.67
C PRO A 98 0.95 16.11 -36.15
N GLY A 99 1.46 16.94 -35.24
CA GLY A 99 2.07 18.21 -35.59
C GLY A 99 3.22 17.93 -36.54
N ALA A 100 3.19 18.56 -37.72
CA ALA A 100 4.28 18.53 -38.68
C ALA A 100 5.54 19.10 -38.00
N MET A 101 6.34 18.22 -37.42
CA MET A 101 7.64 18.58 -36.86
C MET A 101 8.60 18.73 -38.04
N ASN A 102 8.63 19.92 -38.62
CA ASN A 102 9.60 20.30 -39.65
C ASN A 102 10.99 20.42 -39.01
N VAL A 103 11.66 19.30 -38.82
CA VAL A 103 13.08 19.26 -38.45
C VAL A 103 13.88 19.23 -39.75
N LYS A 104 14.41 20.38 -40.17
CA LYS A 104 15.42 20.44 -41.24
C LYS A 104 16.64 19.62 -40.79
N PRO A 105 17.11 18.63 -41.57
CA PRO A 105 18.33 17.91 -41.24
C PRO A 105 19.52 18.86 -41.39
N ARG A 106 20.29 19.04 -40.31
CA ARG A 106 21.56 19.78 -40.31
C ARG A 106 22.61 18.89 -40.96
N GLN A 107 23.00 19.21 -42.20
CA GLN A 107 24.12 18.55 -42.87
C GLN A 107 25.39 18.80 -42.04
N HIS A 108 25.90 17.76 -41.38
CA HIS A 108 27.28 17.72 -40.91
C HIS A 108 28.06 16.85 -41.90
N GLN A 109 29.01 17.47 -42.58
CA GLN A 109 30.06 16.77 -43.32
C GLN A 109 30.87 15.96 -42.30
N VAL A 110 30.89 14.64 -42.44
CA VAL A 110 31.75 13.75 -41.65
C VAL A 110 33.04 13.54 -42.43
N ASP A 111 34.13 14.17 -41.99
CA ASP A 111 35.45 13.79 -42.45
C ASP A 111 35.87 12.50 -41.75
N ALA A 112 36.32 11.55 -42.56
CA ALA A 112 36.61 10.18 -42.19
C ALA A 112 37.73 10.06 -41.16
N ILE A 113 37.44 9.48 -39.99
CA ILE A 113 38.46 8.87 -39.14
C ILE A 113 37.87 7.63 -38.44
N ASP A 114 38.29 6.49 -38.99
CA ASP A 114 38.67 5.21 -38.38
C ASP A 114 37.83 4.51 -37.29
N ALA A 115 37.82 3.17 -37.44
CA ALA A 115 37.60 2.12 -36.45
C ALA A 115 36.16 1.72 -36.00
N THR A 116 35.65 0.71 -36.72
CA THR A 116 35.09 -0.58 -36.23
C THR A 116 33.72 -0.68 -35.52
N PRO A 117 32.98 -1.81 -35.70
CA PRO A 117 31.52 -1.84 -35.62
C PRO A 117 30.96 -2.30 -34.26
N VAL A 118 29.98 -1.57 -33.71
CA VAL A 118 29.11 -2.06 -32.64
C VAL A 118 27.90 -2.75 -33.27
N ILE A 119 27.96 -4.06 -33.40
CA ILE A 119 26.79 -4.90 -33.67
C ILE A 119 26.00 -5.01 -32.36
N LYS A 120 24.80 -4.41 -32.30
CA LYS A 120 23.72 -4.90 -31.45
C LYS A 120 22.48 -5.02 -32.31
N ASN A 121 22.42 -6.14 -33.03
CA ASN A 121 21.23 -6.52 -33.75
C ASN A 121 20.18 -6.98 -32.73
N THR A 122 19.04 -6.30 -32.77
CA THR A 122 17.78 -6.68 -32.17
C THR A 122 17.31 -7.99 -32.77
N LEU A 123 17.56 -9.09 -32.07
CA LEU A 123 16.77 -10.33 -32.10
C LEU A 123 16.86 -10.78 -30.64
N ILE A 124 15.80 -11.04 -29.89
CA ILE A 124 14.92 -12.18 -30.09
C ILE A 124 13.56 -11.87 -29.44
N THR A 125 12.53 -11.67 -30.26
CA THR A 125 11.16 -12.00 -29.85
C THR A 125 10.99 -13.49 -30.04
N SER A 126 10.32 -14.13 -29.08
CA SER A 126 9.97 -15.55 -29.02
C SER A 126 11.12 -16.49 -28.66
N LEU A 127 11.01 -17.12 -27.48
CA LEU A 127 11.32 -18.54 -27.24
C LEU A 127 10.89 -18.94 -25.81
N SER A 128 9.79 -19.69 -25.75
CA SER A 128 9.52 -20.86 -24.89
C SER A 128 10.18 -20.96 -23.50
N GLY A 129 9.36 -20.80 -22.46
CA GLY A 129 8.96 -21.89 -21.54
C GLY A 129 9.97 -22.61 -20.63
N LYS A 130 11.30 -22.58 -20.84
CA LYS A 130 12.23 -23.46 -20.07
C LYS A 130 13.51 -22.82 -19.52
N GLN A 131 13.72 -21.50 -19.63
CA GLN A 131 14.92 -20.85 -19.07
C GLN A 131 14.71 -20.10 -17.76
N ARG A 132 13.56 -20.28 -17.11
CA ARG A 132 13.20 -19.59 -15.86
C ARG A 132 13.80 -20.21 -14.59
N ALA A 133 14.61 -21.27 -14.69
CA ALA A 133 14.98 -22.09 -13.53
C ALA A 133 16.48 -22.31 -13.26
N GLU A 134 17.43 -21.74 -14.03
CA GLU A 134 18.88 -22.02 -13.80
C GLU A 134 19.77 -20.81 -13.51
N MET A 135 19.20 -19.66 -13.14
CA MET A 135 20.02 -18.46 -12.87
C MET A 135 19.62 -17.74 -11.59
N SER A 136 19.65 -18.42 -10.44
CA SER A 136 19.85 -17.74 -9.15
C SER A 136 20.37 -18.69 -8.05
N LEU A 137 21.42 -19.47 -8.36
CA LEU A 137 22.28 -20.09 -7.34
C LEU A 137 23.70 -19.51 -7.30
N LYS A 138 24.05 -18.61 -8.23
CA LYS A 138 25.32 -17.86 -8.20
C LYS A 138 25.18 -16.43 -7.65
N GLU A 139 23.96 -15.96 -7.43
CA GLU A 139 23.67 -14.60 -6.92
C GLU A 139 23.46 -14.57 -5.39
N LEU A 140 23.07 -15.71 -4.79
CA LEU A 140 22.99 -15.88 -3.33
C LEU A 140 24.38 -16.04 -2.66
N ALA A 141 25.45 -16.23 -3.41
CA ALA A 141 26.81 -16.40 -2.87
C ALA A 141 27.58 -15.08 -2.68
N ARG A 142 27.06 -13.93 -3.15
CA ARG A 142 27.75 -12.62 -3.01
C ARG A 142 27.24 -11.76 -1.84
N TYR A 143 26.14 -12.14 -1.19
CA TYR A 143 25.54 -11.31 -0.14
C TYR A 143 25.93 -11.70 1.31
N ASN A 144 26.50 -12.90 1.54
CA ASN A 144 26.84 -13.39 2.89
C ASN A 144 28.32 -13.26 3.28
N ALA A 145 29.12 -12.43 2.59
CA ALA A 145 30.57 -12.34 2.82
C ALA A 145 31.02 -11.15 3.69
N THR A 146 30.14 -10.31 4.25
CA THR A 146 30.56 -9.17 5.07
C THR A 146 29.61 -8.85 6.23
N THR A 147 29.59 -9.69 7.27
CA THR A 147 29.35 -9.25 8.65
C THR A 147 30.07 -10.18 9.65
N PRO A 148 31.28 -9.84 10.12
CA PRO A 148 31.77 -10.40 11.37
C PRO A 148 31.00 -9.80 12.54
N THR A 149 30.28 -10.71 13.20
CA THR A 149 29.85 -10.75 14.59
C THR A 149 30.56 -9.80 15.56
N THR A 150 29.75 -9.08 16.33
CA THR A 150 30.05 -8.40 17.60
C THR A 150 30.73 -9.32 18.62
N THR A 151 31.77 -8.84 19.31
CA THR A 151 32.11 -9.26 20.70
C THR A 151 32.83 -8.15 21.47
N SER A 152 32.09 -7.61 22.44
CA SER A 152 32.47 -7.12 23.78
C SER A 152 33.92 -7.30 24.27
N GLY A 153 34.55 -6.21 24.72
CA GLY A 153 35.57 -6.17 25.79
C GLY A 153 35.41 -4.84 26.56
N LYS A 154 34.80 -4.78 27.75
CA LYS A 154 35.34 -5.05 29.11
C LYS A 154 36.74 -4.46 29.40
N LYS A 155 36.71 -3.40 30.23
CA LYS A 155 37.63 -2.99 31.32
C LYS A 155 39.15 -3.12 31.11
N LYS A 156 39.84 -1.98 31.25
CA LYS A 156 40.67 -1.68 32.44
C LYS A 156 40.78 -0.18 32.61
#